data_AF-A0A956PQJ7-F1
#
_entry.id   AF-A0A956PQJ7-F1
#
_cell.length_a   1.000
_cell.length_b   1.000
_cell.length_c   1.000
_cell.angle_alpha   90.00
_cell.angle_beta   90.00
_cell.angle_gamma   90.00
#
_symmetry.space_group_name_H-M   'P 1'
#
loop_
_entity.id
_entity.type
_entity.pdbx_description
1 polymer ?
#
loop_
_entity_poly.entity_id
_entity_poly.type
_entity_poly.pdbx_seq_one_letter_code
_entity_poly.pdbx_strand_id
1 'polypeptide(L)'
;MALGSLLSGLGQTPPPNAGYPGGFRPIPNQTPLNGNTGTGGMAALMLQQAQLQNSLALSAQAQQMMNPSFDQARTALTNSITNPTPRNDIQLNPQHQVAVLDTFVGGTPDRPAHGFGVADVVRQTGGLNNDQIALVSDNVPGEFGVPFPRQLLTAPGEATASQRVNSFIETTVAGGMSQTNTALEAIANQKNAPNLRGVNYSTSGTDLNGFMALNNVAITRDANGQRQLTPEGRVIFEGLGIEPTLNPDTLRQFAQRGTDRFGEVTANSPLVQSQMKRHEAVSKRLQDQGIHYTVSAGNDGGVIEDYRSVGVNLKPTADDNIYANRYNVTVGSLDTRGTADPSDDRVADHSVQDPEVDFLAPGVNRNITVFGQNHSVTGTSYAAPDINGRLVRLSRENPSLSASAIQNLLRQSAGPPVPGSNVSAIR
;
A
#
# COMPACT_ATOMS: atom_id res chain seq x y z
N MET A 1 45.94 31.75 -13.23
CA MET A 1 46.31 30.44 -13.80
C MET A 1 46.71 29.50 -12.68
N ALA A 2 45.99 28.38 -12.58
CA ALA A 2 46.37 27.08 -12.03
C ALA A 2 46.99 26.92 -10.61
N LEU A 3 46.22 26.17 -9.81
CA LEU A 3 46.60 25.03 -8.95
C LEU A 3 47.47 25.26 -7.70
N GLY A 4 46.88 25.00 -6.53
CA GLY A 4 47.57 24.77 -5.26
C GLY A 4 46.64 24.09 -4.25
N SER A 5 46.99 22.88 -3.85
CA SER A 5 46.31 21.95 -2.94
C SER A 5 46.03 22.49 -1.53
N LEU A 6 44.97 22.00 -0.86
CA LEU A 6 44.91 21.74 0.59
C LEU A 6 43.56 21.11 0.94
N LEU A 7 43.54 19.82 1.32
CA LEU A 7 42.50 19.26 2.19
C LEU A 7 43.08 18.06 2.96
N SER A 8 43.43 18.32 4.21
CA SER A 8 43.65 17.31 5.25
C SER A 8 42.53 17.43 6.28
N GLY A 9 41.77 16.34 6.43
CA GLY A 9 41.17 15.83 7.67
C GLY A 9 40.33 16.76 8.54
N LEU A 10 39.03 16.42 8.68
CA LEU A 10 38.37 16.31 9.97
C LEU A 10 37.24 15.29 9.85
N GLY A 11 37.17 14.38 10.84
CA GLY A 11 36.25 13.25 10.87
C GLY A 11 34.78 13.66 11.02
N GLN A 12 33.90 12.86 10.43
CA GLN A 12 32.47 12.89 10.74
C GLN A 12 31.97 11.46 10.92
N THR A 13 31.28 11.26 12.03
CA THR A 13 30.42 10.14 12.38
C THR A 13 29.43 9.82 11.26
N PRO A 14 29.05 8.55 11.03
CA PRO A 14 28.09 8.19 9.99
C PRO A 14 26.67 8.63 10.39
N PRO A 15 25.84 9.12 9.45
CA PRO A 15 24.42 9.40 9.72
C PRO A 15 23.62 8.09 9.82
N PRO A 16 22.57 8.03 10.66
CA PRO A 16 21.61 6.93 10.66
C PRO A 16 20.49 7.24 9.65
N ASN A 17 20.36 6.46 8.58
CA ASN A 17 19.13 6.40 7.79
C ASN A 17 19.11 5.14 6.92
N ALA A 18 18.25 4.19 7.28
CA ALA A 18 17.86 3.06 6.44
C ALA A 18 16.40 3.29 6.02
N GLY A 19 16.22 4.05 4.94
CA GLY A 19 14.98 4.03 4.16
C GLY A 19 14.90 2.76 3.32
N TYR A 20 13.67 2.34 2.98
CA TYR A 20 13.38 1.20 2.12
C TYR A 20 14.25 1.17 0.85
N PRO A 21 14.81 0.01 0.44
CA PRO A 21 15.75 -0.07 -0.67
C PRO A 21 15.00 -0.10 -2.01
N GLY A 22 14.69 1.09 -2.53
CA GLY A 22 14.17 1.31 -3.88
C GLY A 22 15.15 2.06 -4.78
N GLY A 23 16.47 2.01 -4.55
CA GLY A 23 17.44 2.72 -5.39
C GLY A 23 18.91 2.40 -5.10
N PHE A 24 19.59 1.78 -6.08
CA PHE A 24 21.04 1.74 -6.34
C PHE A 24 22.04 1.54 -5.17
N ARG A 25 22.46 0.27 -4.90
CA ARG A 25 23.86 -0.25 -4.76
C ARG A 25 23.89 -1.74 -4.33
N PRO A 26 24.98 -2.51 -4.58
CA PRO A 26 24.98 -3.99 -4.55
C PRO A 26 25.27 -4.62 -3.17
N ILE A 27 24.69 -5.80 -2.89
CA ILE A 27 25.00 -6.68 -1.73
C ILE A 27 25.31 -8.11 -2.23
N PRO A 28 26.27 -8.87 -1.64
CA PRO A 28 26.85 -10.09 -2.22
C PRO A 28 26.10 -11.41 -1.90
N ASN A 29 26.29 -12.37 -2.81
CA ASN A 29 25.82 -13.77 -2.86
C ASN A 29 25.83 -14.58 -1.56
N GLN A 30 24.81 -15.43 -1.38
CA GLN A 30 24.88 -16.63 -0.53
C GLN A 30 24.33 -17.87 -1.25
N THR A 31 25.08 -18.96 -1.12
CA THR A 31 24.90 -20.29 -1.72
C THR A 31 23.97 -21.17 -0.87
N PRO A 32 23.15 -22.08 -1.45
CA PRO A 32 22.31 -22.98 -0.66
C PRO A 32 23.03 -24.30 -0.30
N LEU A 33 22.77 -24.79 0.91
CA LEU A 33 23.18 -26.12 1.39
C LEU A 33 22.04 -27.13 1.25
N ASN A 34 22.43 -28.35 0.88
CA ASN A 34 21.61 -29.48 0.48
C ASN A 34 21.77 -30.65 1.47
N GLY A 35 20.76 -31.50 1.65
CA GLY A 35 20.85 -32.81 2.35
C GLY A 35 19.45 -33.41 2.65
N ASN A 36 18.96 -34.42 1.90
CA ASN A 36 19.06 -35.90 2.07
C ASN A 36 18.54 -36.44 3.43
N THR A 37 17.83 -37.57 3.64
CA THR A 37 17.36 -38.81 2.93
C THR A 37 16.29 -39.42 3.89
N GLY A 38 15.20 -40.12 3.52
CA GLY A 38 15.15 -41.44 2.87
C GLY A 38 13.93 -42.29 3.33
N THR A 39 13.61 -43.30 2.51
CA THR A 39 12.77 -44.53 2.74
C THR A 39 11.26 -44.43 2.97
N GLY A 40 10.49 -44.40 1.86
CA GLY A 40 9.03 -44.67 1.82
C GLY A 40 8.51 -45.17 0.45
N GLY A 41 9.40 -45.72 -0.39
CA GLY A 41 9.29 -45.64 -1.86
C GLY A 41 8.40 -46.64 -2.62
N MET A 42 7.68 -47.57 -2.00
CA MET A 42 6.89 -48.58 -2.75
C MET A 42 5.37 -48.48 -2.53
N ALA A 43 4.91 -48.02 -1.36
CA ALA A 43 3.49 -47.68 -1.17
C ALA A 43 3.15 -46.31 -1.80
N ALA A 44 4.11 -45.38 -1.81
CA ALA A 44 3.98 -44.09 -2.47
C ALA A 44 3.87 -44.23 -4.00
N LEU A 45 4.52 -45.23 -4.61
CA LEU A 45 4.55 -45.38 -6.07
C LEU A 45 3.21 -45.88 -6.65
N MET A 46 2.47 -46.74 -5.94
CA MET A 46 1.14 -47.18 -6.37
C MET A 46 0.03 -46.17 -6.06
N LEU A 47 0.15 -45.40 -4.97
CA LEU A 47 -0.76 -44.28 -4.68
C LEU A 47 -0.53 -43.12 -5.68
N GLN A 48 0.72 -42.88 -6.08
CA GLN A 48 1.09 -41.91 -7.10
C GLN A 48 0.60 -42.31 -8.49
N GLN A 49 0.54 -43.61 -8.82
CA GLN A 49 0.03 -44.08 -10.11
C GLN A 49 -1.50 -44.01 -10.23
N ALA A 50 -2.24 -44.26 -9.13
CA ALA A 50 -3.70 -44.04 -9.07
C ALA A 50 -4.07 -42.54 -9.01
N GLN A 51 -3.24 -41.71 -8.38
CA GLN A 51 -3.37 -40.24 -8.45
C GLN A 51 -3.02 -39.69 -9.84
N LEU A 52 -2.06 -40.29 -10.55
CA LEU A 52 -1.72 -39.91 -11.93
C LEU A 52 -2.86 -40.24 -12.90
N GLN A 53 -3.56 -41.36 -12.73
CA GLN A 53 -4.71 -41.70 -13.59
C GLN A 53 -5.97 -40.85 -13.28
N ASN A 54 -6.20 -40.47 -12.01
CA ASN A 54 -7.22 -39.46 -11.68
C ASN A 54 -6.83 -38.03 -12.09
N SER A 55 -5.53 -37.72 -12.24
CA SER A 55 -5.05 -36.42 -12.72
C SER A 55 -5.14 -36.25 -14.24
N LEU A 56 -5.19 -37.36 -14.99
CA LEU A 56 -5.29 -37.36 -16.45
C LEU A 56 -6.74 -37.25 -16.95
N ALA A 57 -7.73 -37.44 -16.06
CA ALA A 57 -9.16 -37.24 -16.33
C ALA A 57 -9.71 -35.92 -15.77
N LEU A 58 -8.89 -35.11 -15.08
CA LEU A 58 -9.12 -33.67 -14.89
C LEU A 58 -8.92 -32.99 -16.25
N SER A 59 -10.01 -33.07 -16.99
CA SER A 59 -10.20 -32.87 -18.43
C SER A 59 -9.71 -31.53 -18.94
N ALA A 60 -9.75 -31.34 -20.26
CA ALA A 60 -9.51 -30.07 -20.94
C ALA A 60 -10.23 -28.85 -20.32
N GLN A 61 -11.27 -29.06 -19.50
CA GLN A 61 -11.92 -28.04 -18.67
C GLN A 61 -11.04 -27.52 -17.52
N ALA A 62 -10.27 -28.37 -16.84
CA ALA A 62 -9.27 -27.96 -15.86
C ALA A 62 -8.10 -27.21 -16.51
N GLN A 63 -7.72 -27.61 -17.74
CA GLN A 63 -6.71 -26.89 -18.54
C GLN A 63 -7.24 -25.57 -19.12
N GLN A 64 -8.51 -25.49 -19.53
CA GLN A 64 -9.17 -24.23 -19.90
C GLN A 64 -9.36 -23.29 -18.70
N MET A 65 -9.59 -23.84 -17.50
CA MET A 65 -9.55 -23.07 -16.25
C MET A 65 -8.13 -22.61 -15.87
N MET A 66 -7.08 -23.25 -16.39
CA MET A 66 -5.68 -22.85 -16.12
C MET A 66 -5.17 -21.74 -17.04
N ASN A 67 -5.85 -21.39 -18.12
CA ASN A 67 -5.45 -20.29 -19.00
C ASN A 67 -6.67 -19.62 -19.67
N PRO A 68 -7.51 -18.89 -18.90
CA PRO A 68 -8.67 -18.20 -19.44
C PRO A 68 -8.28 -17.23 -20.55
N SER A 69 -9.14 -17.04 -21.56
CA SER A 69 -8.94 -15.96 -22.53
C SER A 69 -8.94 -14.60 -21.85
N PHE A 70 -8.42 -13.56 -22.52
CA PHE A 70 -8.42 -12.20 -22.00
C PHE A 70 -9.82 -11.75 -21.54
N ASP A 71 -10.85 -11.98 -22.36
CA ASP A 71 -12.23 -11.58 -22.04
C ASP A 71 -12.80 -12.38 -20.86
N GLN A 72 -12.48 -13.67 -20.76
CA GLN A 72 -12.87 -14.50 -19.62
C GLN A 72 -12.20 -14.04 -18.33
N ALA A 73 -10.88 -13.79 -18.38
CA ALA A 73 -10.10 -13.31 -17.24
C ALA A 73 -10.58 -11.93 -16.78
N ARG A 74 -10.80 -11.01 -17.73
CA ARG A 74 -11.32 -9.67 -17.44
C ARG A 74 -12.72 -9.73 -16.85
N THR A 75 -13.61 -10.56 -17.40
CA THR A 75 -14.98 -10.73 -16.89
C THR A 75 -14.96 -11.29 -15.46
N ALA A 76 -14.16 -12.32 -15.20
CA ALA A 76 -14.02 -12.90 -13.87
C ALA A 76 -13.50 -11.88 -12.84
N LEU A 77 -12.46 -11.12 -13.20
CA LEU A 77 -11.93 -10.03 -12.37
C LEU A 77 -12.98 -8.96 -12.09
N THR A 78 -13.62 -8.41 -13.13
CA THR A 78 -14.69 -7.41 -12.96
C THR A 78 -15.82 -7.92 -12.07
N ASN A 79 -16.22 -9.19 -12.23
CA ASN A 79 -17.26 -9.79 -11.40
C ASN A 79 -16.84 -9.90 -9.92
N SER A 80 -15.59 -10.31 -9.64
CA SER A 80 -15.06 -10.35 -8.27
C SER A 80 -14.94 -8.97 -7.63
N ILE A 81 -14.64 -7.93 -8.42
CA ILE A 81 -14.52 -6.55 -7.96
C ILE A 81 -15.91 -5.96 -7.66
N THR A 82 -16.89 -6.23 -8.52
CA THR A 82 -18.26 -5.71 -8.39
C THR A 82 -19.10 -6.48 -7.39
N ASN A 83 -18.85 -7.78 -7.23
CA ASN A 83 -19.56 -8.67 -6.31
C ASN A 83 -18.55 -9.42 -5.41
N PRO A 84 -17.79 -8.70 -4.56
CA PRO A 84 -16.77 -9.33 -3.72
C PRO A 84 -17.42 -10.24 -2.69
N THR A 85 -16.71 -11.30 -2.32
CA THR A 85 -17.16 -12.19 -1.25
C THR A 85 -17.15 -11.42 0.08
N PRO A 86 -18.25 -11.41 0.86
CA PRO A 86 -18.27 -10.75 2.16
C PRO A 86 -17.19 -11.28 3.11
N ARG A 87 -16.50 -10.38 3.81
CA ARG A 87 -15.45 -10.70 4.79
C ARG A 87 -16.01 -11.16 6.14
N ASN A 88 -16.53 -12.39 6.18
CA ASN A 88 -17.06 -13.01 7.40
C ASN A 88 -15.96 -13.46 8.38
N ASP A 89 -14.70 -13.45 7.95
CA ASP A 89 -13.52 -13.72 8.76
C ASP A 89 -13.19 -12.58 9.73
N ILE A 90 -13.67 -11.37 9.46
CA ILE A 90 -13.45 -10.21 10.35
C ILE A 90 -14.42 -10.33 11.53
N GLN A 91 -13.88 -10.72 12.68
CA GLN A 91 -14.63 -10.86 13.93
C GLN A 91 -14.14 -9.83 14.95
N LEU A 92 -15.01 -8.88 15.31
CA LEU A 92 -14.74 -7.89 16.35
C LEU A 92 -15.47 -8.28 17.64
N ASN A 93 -14.86 -8.00 18.79
CA ASN A 93 -15.42 -8.25 20.12
C ASN A 93 -15.71 -6.93 20.86
N PRO A 94 -16.39 -6.98 22.03
CA PRO A 94 -16.71 -5.77 22.78
C PRO A 94 -15.51 -5.01 23.36
N GLN A 95 -14.34 -5.62 23.47
CA GLN A 95 -13.12 -4.99 23.98
C GLN A 95 -12.43 -4.11 22.94
N HIS A 96 -12.58 -4.45 21.65
CA HIS A 96 -11.97 -3.71 20.55
C HIS A 96 -12.46 -2.25 20.50
N GLN A 97 -11.49 -1.33 20.44
CA GLN A 97 -11.71 0.10 20.27
C GLN A 97 -11.17 0.61 18.93
N VAL A 98 -10.15 -0.07 18.38
CA VAL A 98 -9.61 0.25 17.05
C VAL A 98 -9.48 -1.02 16.22
N ALA A 99 -9.81 -0.93 14.93
CA ALA A 99 -9.43 -1.93 13.94
C ALA A 99 -8.28 -1.38 13.07
N VAL A 100 -7.18 -2.14 12.97
CA VAL A 100 -6.05 -1.82 12.10
C VAL A 100 -6.14 -2.72 10.88
N LEU A 101 -6.42 -2.11 9.72
CA LEU A 101 -6.48 -2.77 8.42
C LEU A 101 -5.09 -2.68 7.76
N ASP A 102 -4.39 -3.82 7.71
CA ASP A 102 -3.00 -3.88 7.22
C ASP A 102 -2.58 -5.33 6.93
N THR A 103 -1.37 -5.53 6.43
CA THR A 103 -0.73 -6.84 6.27
C THR A 103 -0.01 -7.26 7.55
N PHE A 104 -0.44 -8.41 8.11
CA PHE A 104 0.13 -9.02 9.33
C PHE A 104 0.94 -10.31 9.07
N VAL A 105 1.15 -10.65 7.79
CA VAL A 105 1.89 -11.86 7.37
C VAL A 105 3.26 -11.52 6.82
N GLY A 106 4.18 -12.49 6.83
CA GLY A 106 5.51 -12.36 6.21
C GLY A 106 6.58 -11.65 7.05
N GLY A 107 6.27 -11.27 8.29
CA GLY A 107 7.24 -10.66 9.22
C GLY A 107 8.12 -11.67 9.95
N THR A 108 9.32 -11.23 10.34
CA THR A 108 10.19 -11.90 11.32
C THR A 108 10.35 -11.01 12.55
N PRO A 109 10.89 -11.51 13.69
CA PRO A 109 11.17 -10.65 14.84
C PRO A 109 12.03 -9.42 14.48
N ASP A 110 13.07 -9.60 13.65
CA ASP A 110 13.96 -8.50 13.26
C ASP A 110 13.37 -7.57 12.18
N ARG A 111 12.32 -8.03 11.49
CA ARG A 111 11.60 -7.31 10.43
C ARG A 111 10.12 -7.61 10.55
N PRO A 112 9.42 -7.03 11.55
CA PRO A 112 8.02 -7.33 11.78
C PRO A 112 7.19 -6.98 10.55
N ALA A 113 6.07 -7.68 10.37
CA ALA A 113 5.11 -7.31 9.34
C ALA A 113 4.62 -5.89 9.61
N HIS A 114 4.39 -5.13 8.54
CA HIS A 114 4.07 -3.71 8.58
C HIS A 114 2.94 -3.39 9.56
N GLY A 115 1.85 -4.16 9.52
CA GLY A 115 0.69 -3.98 10.39
C GLY A 115 0.99 -4.06 11.89
N PHE A 116 1.99 -4.82 12.32
CA PHE A 116 2.34 -4.86 13.75
C PHE A 116 2.96 -3.55 14.24
N GLY A 117 3.76 -2.88 13.40
CA GLY A 117 4.30 -1.56 13.73
C GLY A 117 3.21 -0.49 13.76
N VAL A 118 2.27 -0.54 12.80
CA VAL A 118 1.10 0.35 12.76
C VAL A 118 0.23 0.18 14.01
N ALA A 119 -0.09 -1.06 14.38
CA ALA A 119 -0.86 -1.37 15.57
C ALA A 119 -0.17 -0.88 16.86
N ASP A 120 1.15 -0.98 16.93
CA ASP A 120 1.91 -0.46 18.07
C ASP A 120 1.84 1.07 18.18
N VAL A 121 1.90 1.80 17.07
CA VAL A 121 1.70 3.26 17.09
C VAL A 121 0.31 3.63 17.62
N VAL A 122 -0.76 3.00 17.10
CA VAL A 122 -2.13 3.22 17.60
C VAL A 122 -2.22 2.95 19.10
N ARG A 123 -1.60 1.85 19.55
CA ARG A 123 -1.58 1.44 20.96
C ARG A 123 -0.97 2.51 21.85
N GLN A 124 0.21 3.00 21.48
CA GLN A 124 0.96 4.01 22.24
C GLN A 124 0.19 5.33 22.31
N THR A 125 -0.31 5.83 21.19
CA THR A 125 -0.93 7.16 21.12
C THR A 125 -2.35 7.18 21.66
N GLY A 126 -3.09 6.09 21.49
CA GLY A 126 -4.44 5.91 22.02
C GLY A 126 -4.51 5.50 23.49
N GLY A 127 -3.38 5.14 24.11
CA GLY A 127 -3.36 4.59 25.47
C GLY A 127 -4.22 3.33 25.56
N LEU A 128 -4.02 2.41 24.62
CA LEU A 128 -4.78 1.17 24.48
C LEU A 128 -3.94 -0.04 24.93
N ASN A 129 -4.65 -1.08 25.33
CA ASN A 129 -4.10 -2.41 25.53
C ASN A 129 -4.19 -3.23 24.23
N ASN A 130 -3.40 -4.29 24.11
CA ASN A 130 -3.39 -5.15 22.92
C ASN A 130 -4.75 -5.78 22.62
N ASP A 131 -5.53 -6.13 23.64
CA ASP A 131 -6.88 -6.70 23.50
C ASP A 131 -7.93 -5.68 23.07
N GLN A 132 -7.57 -4.40 22.99
CA GLN A 132 -8.42 -3.31 22.51
C GLN A 132 -8.15 -2.98 21.03
N ILE A 133 -7.24 -3.70 20.38
CA ILE A 133 -6.86 -3.49 18.98
C ILE A 133 -7.18 -4.76 18.19
N ALA A 134 -8.07 -4.64 17.22
CA ALA A 134 -8.35 -5.70 16.26
C ALA A 134 -7.34 -5.61 15.10
N LEU A 135 -6.63 -6.71 14.85
CA LEU A 135 -5.75 -6.85 13.69
C LEU A 135 -6.56 -7.42 12.53
N VAL A 136 -6.79 -6.62 11.50
CA VAL A 136 -7.61 -7.00 10.35
C VAL A 136 -6.72 -7.11 9.12
N SER A 137 -6.52 -8.32 8.61
CA SER A 137 -5.74 -8.53 7.39
C SER A 137 -6.44 -7.89 6.19
N ASP A 138 -5.76 -6.98 5.51
CA ASP A 138 -6.20 -6.42 4.22
C ASP A 138 -6.24 -7.49 3.12
N ASN A 139 -5.31 -8.44 3.17
CA ASN A 139 -5.27 -9.60 2.30
C ASN A 139 -6.30 -10.65 2.73
N VAL A 140 -7.07 -11.19 1.78
CA VAL A 140 -7.94 -12.35 1.97
C VAL A 140 -7.12 -13.62 1.69
N PRO A 141 -6.75 -14.43 2.69
CA PRO A 141 -6.12 -15.72 2.45
C PRO A 141 -7.18 -16.62 1.79
N GLY A 142 -6.95 -17.08 0.56
CA GLY A 142 -7.87 -18.03 -0.07
C GLY A 142 -8.57 -17.57 -1.34
N GLU A 143 -8.49 -16.30 -1.76
CA GLU A 143 -9.00 -15.87 -3.08
C GLU A 143 -8.08 -16.32 -4.25
N PHE A 144 -7.48 -17.50 -4.11
CA PHE A 144 -6.66 -18.21 -5.10
C PHE A 144 -7.43 -18.64 -6.38
N GLY A 145 -8.67 -18.18 -6.56
CA GLY A 145 -9.51 -18.47 -7.72
C GLY A 145 -9.78 -17.29 -8.65
N VAL A 146 -9.43 -16.05 -8.25
CA VAL A 146 -9.57 -14.88 -9.12
C VAL A 146 -8.28 -14.71 -9.93
N PRO A 147 -8.35 -14.53 -11.26
CA PRO A 147 -7.18 -14.18 -12.07
C PRO A 147 -6.42 -13.02 -11.45
N PHE A 148 -5.10 -13.14 -11.22
CA PHE A 148 -4.31 -11.96 -10.83
C PHE A 148 -4.36 -10.93 -11.97
N PRO A 149 -4.48 -9.61 -11.72
CA PRO A 149 -4.48 -8.59 -12.77
C PRO A 149 -3.36 -8.75 -13.80
N ARG A 150 -2.18 -9.22 -13.36
CA ARG A 150 -1.04 -9.57 -14.21
C ARG A 150 -1.39 -10.54 -15.35
N GLN A 151 -2.32 -11.48 -15.15
CA GLN A 151 -2.74 -12.43 -16.18
C GLN A 151 -3.37 -11.73 -17.39
N LEU A 152 -4.00 -10.55 -17.22
CA LEU A 152 -4.60 -9.79 -18.33
C LEU A 152 -3.56 -9.33 -19.36
N LEU A 153 -2.29 -9.19 -18.96
CA LEU A 153 -1.21 -8.78 -19.84
C LEU A 153 -0.85 -9.86 -20.86
N THR A 154 -1.05 -11.14 -20.53
CA THR A 154 -0.59 -12.26 -21.37
C THR A 154 -1.67 -13.29 -21.71
N ALA A 155 -2.88 -13.18 -21.15
CA ALA A 155 -3.99 -14.08 -21.41
C ALA A 155 -4.28 -14.18 -22.92
N PRO A 156 -4.52 -15.36 -23.49
CA PRO A 156 -4.77 -15.52 -24.93
C PRO A 156 -6.02 -14.75 -25.40
N GLY A 157 -6.03 -14.26 -26.64
CA GLY A 157 -7.18 -13.58 -27.25
C GLY A 157 -6.82 -12.32 -28.03
N GLU A 158 -7.82 -11.75 -28.70
CA GLU A 158 -7.68 -10.65 -29.68
C GLU A 158 -7.48 -9.25 -29.06
N ALA A 159 -7.37 -9.16 -27.74
CA ALA A 159 -7.15 -7.87 -27.07
C ALA A 159 -5.79 -7.28 -27.44
N THR A 160 -5.82 -6.02 -27.88
CA THR A 160 -4.61 -5.23 -28.17
C THR A 160 -3.78 -4.99 -26.91
N ALA A 161 -2.48 -4.72 -27.06
CA ALA A 161 -1.61 -4.36 -25.95
C ALA A 161 -2.15 -3.18 -25.12
N SER A 162 -2.70 -2.16 -25.78
CA SER A 162 -3.33 -1.00 -25.10
C SER A 162 -4.55 -1.40 -24.26
N GLN A 163 -5.43 -2.27 -24.77
CA GLN A 163 -6.58 -2.78 -24.00
C GLN A 163 -6.12 -3.58 -22.78
N ARG A 164 -5.05 -4.38 -22.92
CA ARG A 164 -4.48 -5.17 -21.82
C ARG A 164 -3.91 -4.31 -20.71
N VAL A 165 -3.14 -3.27 -21.07
CA VAL A 165 -2.62 -2.28 -20.12
C VAL A 165 -3.76 -1.56 -19.40
N ASN A 166 -4.79 -1.10 -20.13
CA ASN A 166 -5.93 -0.43 -19.51
C ASN A 166 -6.67 -1.36 -18.53
N SER A 167 -6.90 -2.63 -18.89
CA SER A 167 -7.57 -3.58 -17.99
C SER A 167 -6.71 -3.96 -16.80
N PHE A 168 -5.38 -4.07 -16.95
CA PHE A 168 -4.46 -4.25 -15.83
C PHE A 168 -4.57 -3.10 -14.83
N ILE A 169 -4.50 -1.86 -15.30
CA ILE A 169 -4.60 -0.66 -14.46
C ILE A 169 -5.96 -0.61 -13.76
N GLU A 170 -7.05 -0.69 -14.53
CA GLU A 170 -8.43 -0.66 -14.04
C GLU A 170 -8.67 -1.72 -12.95
N THR A 171 -8.27 -2.98 -13.18
CA THR A 171 -8.51 -4.07 -12.22
C THR A 171 -7.58 -4.03 -11.01
N THR A 172 -6.37 -3.49 -11.14
CA THR A 172 -5.45 -3.30 -10.01
C THR A 172 -6.01 -2.26 -9.04
N VAL A 173 -6.41 -1.09 -9.56
CA VAL A 173 -6.96 0.00 -8.75
C VAL A 173 -8.30 -0.41 -8.13
N ALA A 174 -9.26 -0.82 -8.97
CA ALA A 174 -10.58 -1.17 -8.48
C ALA A 174 -10.57 -2.43 -7.58
N GLY A 175 -9.65 -3.37 -7.81
CA GLY A 175 -9.45 -4.55 -6.96
C GLY A 175 -8.98 -4.17 -5.55
N GLY A 176 -7.93 -3.36 -5.44
CA GLY A 176 -7.44 -2.88 -4.14
C GLY A 176 -8.51 -2.09 -3.37
N MET A 177 -9.27 -1.23 -4.07
CA MET A 177 -10.38 -0.52 -3.46
C MET A 177 -11.52 -1.47 -3.03
N SER A 178 -11.90 -2.45 -3.86
CA SER A 178 -12.97 -3.38 -3.53
C SER A 178 -12.64 -4.25 -2.30
N GLN A 179 -11.39 -4.71 -2.19
CA GLN A 179 -10.93 -5.44 -1.00
C GLN A 179 -11.01 -4.57 0.26
N THR A 180 -10.53 -3.32 0.18
CA THR A 180 -10.60 -2.35 1.29
C THR A 180 -12.06 -2.06 1.67
N ASN A 181 -12.91 -1.75 0.69
CA ASN A 181 -14.33 -1.48 0.88
C ASN A 181 -15.04 -2.64 1.56
N THR A 182 -14.75 -3.87 1.15
CA THR A 182 -15.39 -5.06 1.72
C THR A 182 -14.96 -5.28 3.17
N ALA A 183 -13.69 -5.01 3.52
CA ALA A 183 -13.23 -5.05 4.90
C ALA A 183 -13.88 -3.97 5.77
N LEU A 184 -13.95 -2.72 5.28
CA LEU A 184 -14.62 -1.61 5.96
C LEU A 184 -16.12 -1.87 6.13
N GLU A 185 -16.76 -2.47 5.12
CA GLU A 185 -18.17 -2.84 5.17
C GLU A 185 -18.43 -3.90 6.23
N ALA A 186 -17.57 -4.92 6.31
CA ALA A 186 -17.63 -5.92 7.36
C ALA A 186 -17.48 -5.27 8.74
N ILE A 187 -16.48 -4.39 8.94
CA ILE A 187 -16.26 -3.65 10.19
C ILE A 187 -17.51 -2.84 10.58
N ALA A 188 -18.04 -2.01 9.69
CA ALA A 188 -19.22 -1.18 9.99
C ALA A 188 -20.53 -2.00 10.14
N ASN A 189 -20.54 -3.27 9.74
CA ASN A 189 -21.66 -4.19 9.99
C ASN A 189 -21.52 -4.96 11.31
N GLN A 190 -20.37 -4.88 12.02
CA GLN A 190 -20.15 -5.59 13.28
C GLN A 190 -20.93 -4.95 14.44
N LYS A 191 -22.00 -5.62 14.87
CA LYS A 191 -22.77 -5.21 16.05
C LYS A 191 -22.13 -5.62 17.38
N ASN A 192 -21.16 -6.53 17.34
CA ASN A 192 -20.53 -7.11 18.53
C ASN A 192 -19.38 -6.26 19.10
N ALA A 193 -19.07 -5.11 18.49
CA ALA A 193 -18.02 -4.19 18.93
C ALA A 193 -18.57 -2.78 19.22
N PRO A 194 -19.46 -2.63 20.22
CA PRO A 194 -20.07 -1.32 20.54
C PRO A 194 -19.05 -0.27 21.01
N ASN A 195 -17.84 -0.68 21.36
CA ASN A 195 -16.75 0.19 21.81
C ASN A 195 -15.79 0.58 20.68
N LEU A 196 -16.01 0.13 19.45
CA LEU A 196 -15.20 0.55 18.32
C LEU A 196 -15.35 2.06 18.11
N ARG A 197 -14.22 2.76 18.00
CA ARG A 197 -14.13 4.22 17.79
C ARG A 197 -13.21 4.59 16.64
N GLY A 198 -12.33 3.68 16.21
CA GLY A 198 -11.36 3.96 15.16
C GLY A 198 -11.20 2.80 14.17
N VAL A 199 -10.96 3.16 12.91
CA VAL A 199 -10.37 2.28 11.89
C VAL A 199 -9.15 2.99 11.32
N ASN A 200 -8.00 2.31 11.32
CA ASN A 200 -6.80 2.79 10.66
C ASN A 200 -6.51 1.95 9.42
N TYR A 201 -6.26 2.60 8.29
CA TYR A 201 -5.72 2.01 7.08
C TYR A 201 -4.43 2.73 6.73
N SER A 202 -3.31 2.01 6.77
CA SER A 202 -1.95 2.56 6.69
C SER A 202 -1.38 2.60 5.27
N THR A 203 -2.23 2.31 4.28
CA THR A 203 -1.87 2.27 2.86
C THR A 203 -2.54 3.43 2.12
N SER A 204 -1.83 4.00 1.15
CA SER A 204 -2.33 4.99 0.19
C SER A 204 -2.51 4.35 -1.19
N GLY A 205 -3.27 5.01 -2.06
CA GLY A 205 -3.31 4.65 -3.47
C GLY A 205 -3.19 5.90 -4.33
N THR A 206 -2.02 6.10 -4.93
CA THR A 206 -1.77 7.21 -5.87
C THR A 206 -1.58 6.66 -7.29
N ASP A 207 -1.74 7.51 -8.31
CA ASP A 207 -1.40 7.13 -9.68
C ASP A 207 0.07 6.72 -9.79
N LEU A 208 0.95 7.34 -9.00
CA LEU A 208 2.37 7.00 -8.96
C LEU A 208 2.64 5.62 -8.33
N ASN A 209 1.99 5.28 -7.21
CA ASN A 209 2.02 3.93 -6.63
C ASN A 209 1.54 2.89 -7.64
N GLY A 210 0.45 3.21 -8.34
CA GLY A 210 -0.08 2.39 -9.42
C GLY A 210 0.90 2.17 -10.55
N PHE A 211 1.54 3.25 -11.03
CA PHE A 211 2.61 3.16 -12.02
C PHE A 211 3.80 2.34 -11.52
N MET A 212 4.20 2.46 -10.24
CA MET A 212 5.28 1.64 -9.67
C MET A 212 4.95 0.15 -9.70
N ALA A 213 3.70 -0.23 -9.45
CA ALA A 213 3.25 -1.63 -9.61
C ALA A 213 3.39 -2.10 -11.06
N LEU A 214 3.02 -1.27 -12.03
CA LEU A 214 3.18 -1.54 -13.46
C LEU A 214 4.67 -1.63 -13.85
N ASN A 215 5.53 -0.76 -13.34
CA ASN A 215 6.98 -0.80 -13.53
C ASN A 215 7.61 -2.08 -12.97
N ASN A 216 7.19 -2.52 -11.78
CA ASN A 216 7.67 -3.75 -11.15
C ASN A 216 7.26 -5.03 -11.91
N VAL A 217 6.15 -4.97 -12.65
CA VAL A 217 5.74 -6.04 -13.57
C VAL A 217 6.56 -5.99 -14.85
N ALA A 218 6.82 -4.79 -15.38
CA ALA A 218 7.48 -4.61 -16.66
C ALA A 218 8.99 -4.89 -16.61
N ILE A 219 9.67 -4.46 -15.54
CA ILE A 219 11.13 -4.45 -15.45
C ILE A 219 11.57 -5.18 -14.19
N THR A 220 12.42 -6.19 -14.37
CA THR A 220 13.10 -6.89 -13.27
C THR A 220 14.60 -6.59 -13.27
N ARG A 221 15.32 -7.10 -12.26
CA ARG A 221 16.77 -7.07 -12.23
C ARG A 221 17.32 -8.49 -12.20
N ASP A 222 18.36 -8.74 -12.97
CA ASP A 222 19.09 -10.01 -12.91
C ASP A 222 20.05 -10.07 -11.70
N ALA A 223 20.78 -11.17 -11.57
CA ALA A 223 21.74 -11.40 -10.49
C ALA A 223 22.88 -10.36 -10.43
N ASN A 224 23.14 -9.63 -11.53
CA ASN A 224 24.13 -8.56 -11.61
C ASN A 224 23.50 -7.18 -11.39
N GLY A 225 22.21 -7.12 -11.06
CA GLY A 225 21.45 -5.89 -10.88
C GLY A 225 21.09 -5.17 -12.18
N GLN A 226 21.36 -5.77 -13.35
CA GLN A 226 21.02 -5.17 -14.64
C GLN A 226 19.52 -5.30 -14.91
N ARG A 227 18.93 -4.24 -15.47
CA ARG A 227 17.49 -4.22 -15.79
C ARG A 227 17.19 -5.16 -16.95
N GLN A 228 16.12 -5.94 -16.80
CA GLN A 228 15.62 -6.86 -17.81
C GLN A 228 14.14 -6.60 -18.06
N LEU A 229 13.72 -6.66 -19.32
CA LEU A 229 12.32 -6.50 -19.69
C LEU A 229 11.63 -7.86 -19.61
N THR A 230 10.54 -7.95 -18.86
CA THR A 230 9.75 -9.18 -18.74
C THR A 230 8.88 -9.40 -20.00
N PRO A 231 8.35 -10.61 -20.21
CA PRO A 231 7.34 -10.84 -21.25
C PRO A 231 6.14 -9.90 -21.12
N GLU A 232 5.65 -9.69 -19.89
CA GLU A 232 4.60 -8.71 -19.60
C GLU A 232 5.03 -7.28 -19.89
N GLY A 233 6.29 -6.95 -19.60
CA GLY A 233 6.90 -5.66 -19.88
C GLY A 233 6.89 -5.31 -21.37
N ARG A 234 7.08 -6.30 -22.25
CA ARG A 234 6.95 -6.06 -23.70
C ARG A 234 5.55 -5.63 -24.09
N VAL A 235 4.52 -6.31 -23.56
CA VAL A 235 3.11 -5.94 -23.79
C VAL A 235 2.81 -4.56 -23.22
N ILE A 236 3.33 -4.25 -22.03
CA ILE A 236 3.17 -2.93 -21.41
C ILE A 236 3.80 -1.84 -22.28
N PHE A 237 5.05 -2.01 -22.72
CA PHE A 237 5.74 -1.03 -23.56
C PHE A 237 5.01 -0.83 -24.89
N GLU A 238 4.60 -1.92 -25.55
CA GLU A 238 3.80 -1.87 -26.77
C GLU A 238 2.46 -1.14 -26.55
N GLY A 239 1.75 -1.44 -25.46
CA GLY A 239 0.47 -0.81 -25.12
C GLY A 239 0.58 0.69 -24.82
N LEU A 240 1.76 1.14 -24.39
CA LEU A 240 2.12 2.55 -24.22
C LEU A 240 2.70 3.19 -25.50
N GLY A 241 2.86 2.41 -26.57
CA GLY A 241 3.43 2.86 -27.84
C GLY A 241 4.93 3.18 -27.75
N ILE A 242 5.66 2.40 -26.94
CA ILE A 242 7.09 2.57 -26.65
C ILE A 242 7.85 1.37 -27.18
N GLU A 243 9.00 1.60 -27.79
CA GLU A 243 9.89 0.53 -28.21
C GLU A 243 10.41 -0.25 -26.99
N PRO A 244 10.40 -1.60 -26.97
CA PRO A 244 10.76 -2.41 -25.79
C PRO A 244 12.28 -2.48 -25.53
N THR A 245 12.92 -1.33 -25.36
CA THR A 245 14.34 -1.16 -25.01
C THR A 245 14.49 -0.52 -23.63
N LEU A 246 15.64 -0.70 -22.98
CA LEU A 246 15.89 -0.21 -21.61
C LEU A 246 16.96 0.88 -21.56
N ASN A 247 17.11 1.64 -22.64
CA ASN A 247 17.99 2.81 -22.64
C ASN A 247 17.34 3.97 -21.84
N PRO A 248 18.12 4.98 -21.40
CA PRO A 248 17.61 6.07 -20.55
C PRO A 248 16.42 6.84 -21.13
N ASP A 249 16.40 7.08 -22.44
CA ASP A 249 15.32 7.83 -23.09
C ASP A 249 14.03 7.02 -23.14
N THR A 250 14.11 5.74 -23.46
CA THR A 250 12.96 4.84 -23.42
C THR A 250 12.39 4.70 -22.01
N LEU A 251 13.25 4.62 -20.99
CA LEU A 251 12.81 4.55 -19.59
C LEU A 251 12.11 5.82 -19.13
N ARG A 252 12.57 6.99 -19.59
CA ARG A 252 11.91 8.27 -19.33
C ARG A 252 10.55 8.34 -20.01
N GLN A 253 10.44 7.89 -21.26
CA GLN A 253 9.15 7.78 -21.97
C GLN A 253 8.21 6.80 -21.27
N PHE A 254 8.74 5.68 -20.75
CA PHE A 254 7.97 4.70 -20.01
C PHE A 254 7.41 5.28 -18.72
N ALA A 255 8.21 6.02 -17.97
CA ALA A 255 7.73 6.77 -16.80
C ALA A 255 6.64 7.77 -17.19
N GLN A 256 6.89 8.66 -18.16
CA GLN A 256 5.93 9.67 -18.59
C GLN A 256 4.59 9.06 -19.04
N ARG A 257 4.63 8.16 -20.03
CA ARG A 257 3.40 7.58 -20.59
C ARG A 257 2.72 6.63 -19.63
N GLY A 258 3.50 5.95 -18.78
CA GLY A 258 2.97 5.07 -17.75
C GLY A 258 2.17 5.83 -16.71
N THR A 259 2.72 6.92 -16.14
CA THR A 259 1.99 7.77 -15.19
C THR A 259 0.80 8.46 -15.84
N ASP A 260 0.95 8.96 -17.08
CA ASP A 260 -0.16 9.60 -17.81
C ASP A 260 -1.32 8.64 -18.05
N ARG A 261 -1.01 7.41 -18.47
CA ARG A 261 -2.02 6.37 -18.75
C ARG A 261 -2.68 5.88 -17.47
N PHE A 262 -1.94 5.79 -16.36
CA PHE A 262 -2.51 5.39 -15.07
C PHE A 262 -3.59 6.38 -14.64
N GLY A 263 -3.26 7.67 -14.58
CA GLY A 263 -4.23 8.71 -14.23
C GLY A 263 -5.40 8.83 -15.21
N GLU A 264 -5.16 8.61 -16.51
CA GLU A 264 -6.24 8.56 -17.51
C GLU A 264 -7.23 7.42 -17.21
N VAL A 265 -6.74 6.22 -16.93
CA VAL A 265 -7.60 5.05 -16.65
C VAL A 265 -8.29 5.21 -15.29
N THR A 266 -7.59 5.64 -14.25
CA THR A 266 -8.16 5.90 -12.91
C THR A 266 -9.32 6.91 -12.99
N ALA A 267 -9.11 8.03 -13.70
CA ALA A 267 -10.10 9.09 -13.80
C ALA A 267 -11.34 8.69 -14.65
N ASN A 268 -11.15 7.88 -15.68
CA ASN A 268 -12.21 7.60 -16.66
C ASN A 268 -12.87 6.22 -16.54
N SER A 269 -12.32 5.28 -15.77
CA SER A 269 -12.88 3.93 -15.62
C SER A 269 -14.17 3.95 -14.79
N PRO A 270 -15.32 3.52 -15.34
CA PRO A 270 -16.55 3.38 -14.57
C PRO A 270 -16.42 2.41 -13.39
N LEU A 271 -15.57 1.37 -13.54
CA LEU A 271 -15.33 0.40 -12.49
C LEU A 271 -14.57 1.04 -11.31
N VAL A 272 -13.50 1.78 -11.57
CA VAL A 272 -12.76 2.53 -10.53
C VAL A 272 -13.67 3.55 -9.86
N GLN A 273 -14.38 4.37 -10.65
CA GLN A 273 -15.30 5.38 -10.13
C GLN A 273 -16.42 4.77 -9.27
N SER A 274 -16.91 3.57 -9.60
CA SER A 274 -17.89 2.85 -8.77
C SER A 274 -17.31 2.44 -7.41
N GLN A 275 -16.05 2.02 -7.35
CA GLN A 275 -15.38 1.64 -6.10
C GLN A 275 -15.00 2.86 -5.25
N MET A 276 -14.66 3.99 -5.87
CA MET A 276 -14.47 5.26 -5.15
C MET A 276 -15.77 5.73 -4.48
N LYS A 277 -16.91 5.66 -5.20
CA LYS A 277 -18.23 5.98 -4.62
C LYS A 277 -18.62 5.03 -3.49
N ARG A 278 -18.34 3.73 -3.65
CA ARG A 278 -18.55 2.73 -2.59
C ARG A 278 -17.66 3.02 -1.37
N HIS A 279 -16.43 3.46 -1.59
CA HIS A 279 -15.49 3.86 -0.55
C HIS A 279 -15.99 5.08 0.24
N GLU A 280 -16.44 6.13 -0.45
CA GLU A 280 -17.05 7.30 0.19
C GLU A 280 -18.29 6.90 1.01
N ALA A 281 -19.14 6.03 0.47
CA ALA A 281 -20.35 5.57 1.15
C ALA A 281 -20.07 4.79 2.45
N VAL A 282 -19.10 3.86 2.44
CA VAL A 282 -18.72 3.14 3.66
C VAL A 282 -17.98 4.03 4.66
N SER A 283 -17.15 4.97 4.19
CA SER A 283 -16.48 5.98 5.03
C SER A 283 -17.51 6.86 5.74
N LYS A 284 -18.53 7.33 5.01
CA LYS A 284 -19.66 8.06 5.60
C LYS A 284 -20.37 7.24 6.67
N ARG A 285 -20.64 5.96 6.39
CA ARG A 285 -21.33 5.08 7.34
C ARG A 285 -20.54 4.88 8.63
N LEU A 286 -19.22 4.74 8.55
CA LEU A 286 -18.34 4.70 9.72
C LEU A 286 -18.44 6.01 10.52
N GLN A 287 -18.35 7.17 9.85
CA GLN A 287 -18.49 8.48 10.49
C GLN A 287 -19.85 8.65 11.17
N ASP A 288 -20.96 8.27 10.50
CA ASP A 288 -22.32 8.34 11.04
C ASP A 288 -22.48 7.44 12.30
N GLN A 289 -21.71 6.37 12.40
CA GLN A 289 -21.63 5.49 13.57
C GLN A 289 -20.69 6.02 14.67
N GLY A 290 -20.06 7.18 14.47
CA GLY A 290 -19.09 7.76 15.41
C GLY A 290 -17.71 7.08 15.37
N ILE A 291 -17.39 6.36 14.29
CA ILE A 291 -16.12 5.68 14.10
C ILE A 291 -15.22 6.54 13.21
N HIS A 292 -14.04 6.91 13.70
CA HIS A 292 -13.04 7.65 12.95
C HIS A 292 -12.30 6.73 11.98
N TYR A 293 -12.36 7.04 10.70
CA TYR A 293 -11.56 6.34 9.70
C TYR A 293 -10.38 7.21 9.29
N THR A 294 -9.16 6.72 9.44
CA THR A 294 -7.92 7.43 9.04
C THR A 294 -7.19 6.67 7.94
N VAL A 295 -6.69 7.39 6.94
CA VAL A 295 -5.88 6.87 5.84
C VAL A 295 -4.53 7.58 5.77
N SER A 296 -3.46 6.89 5.36
CA SER A 296 -2.17 7.52 5.10
C SER A 296 -2.21 8.31 3.79
N ALA A 297 -1.57 9.49 3.75
CA ALA A 297 -1.50 10.33 2.54
C ALA A 297 -0.63 9.71 1.42
N GLY A 298 0.39 8.94 1.77
CA GLY A 298 1.30 8.29 0.82
C GLY A 298 2.74 8.76 0.91
N ASN A 299 3.64 7.93 0.37
CA ASN A 299 5.09 8.05 0.55
C ASN A 299 5.84 8.42 -0.75
N ASP A 300 5.16 9.07 -1.69
CA ASP A 300 5.66 9.36 -3.03
C ASP A 300 6.48 10.66 -3.15
N GLY A 301 6.62 11.45 -2.09
CA GLY A 301 7.27 12.78 -2.13
C GLY A 301 8.64 12.77 -2.83
N GLY A 302 9.56 11.92 -2.37
CA GLY A 302 10.88 11.77 -2.99
C GLY A 302 10.84 11.14 -4.39
N VAL A 303 9.85 10.27 -4.65
CA VAL A 303 9.68 9.63 -5.97
C VAL A 303 9.26 10.66 -7.02
N ILE A 304 8.41 11.62 -6.64
CA ILE A 304 7.98 12.75 -7.48
C ILE A 304 9.20 13.61 -7.85
N GLU A 305 10.05 13.93 -6.87
CA GLU A 305 11.28 14.71 -7.11
C GLU A 305 12.25 13.96 -8.04
N ASP A 306 12.44 12.66 -7.83
CA ASP A 306 13.28 11.81 -8.68
C ASP A 306 12.79 11.82 -10.13
N TYR A 307 11.50 11.63 -10.37
CA TYR A 307 10.93 11.65 -11.73
C TYR A 307 11.05 13.02 -12.39
N ARG A 308 10.79 14.11 -11.66
CA ARG A 308 10.96 15.48 -12.17
C ARG A 308 12.43 15.74 -12.54
N SER A 309 13.39 15.26 -11.73
CA SER A 309 14.82 15.45 -11.97
C SER A 309 15.32 14.83 -13.28
N VAL A 310 14.68 13.75 -13.74
CA VAL A 310 14.98 13.07 -15.01
C VAL A 310 14.09 13.55 -16.17
N GLY A 311 13.32 14.61 -15.96
CA GLY A 311 12.51 15.27 -16.99
C GLY A 311 11.14 14.62 -17.26
N VAL A 312 10.59 13.87 -16.31
CA VAL A 312 9.19 13.40 -16.37
C VAL A 312 8.28 14.50 -15.83
N ASN A 313 7.30 14.89 -16.63
CA ASN A 313 6.28 15.87 -16.30
C ASN A 313 5.07 15.17 -15.67
N LEU A 314 5.08 15.05 -14.35
CA LEU A 314 3.97 14.47 -13.59
C LEU A 314 2.79 15.45 -13.54
N LYS A 315 1.57 14.92 -13.71
CA LYS A 315 0.34 15.70 -13.50
C LYS A 315 0.28 16.21 -12.04
N PRO A 316 -0.35 17.38 -11.78
CA PRO A 316 -0.52 17.88 -10.42
C PRO A 316 -1.25 16.92 -9.47
N THR A 317 -2.04 15.98 -10.03
CA THR A 317 -2.84 14.99 -9.30
C THR A 317 -2.17 13.61 -9.24
N ALA A 318 -0.91 13.49 -9.66
CA ALA A 318 -0.23 12.17 -9.75
C ALA A 318 -0.04 11.50 -8.38
N ASP A 319 -0.12 12.29 -7.32
CA ASP A 319 -0.01 11.90 -5.93
C ASP A 319 -1.33 12.02 -5.14
N ASP A 320 -2.45 12.34 -5.80
CA ASP A 320 -3.77 12.34 -5.14
C ASP A 320 -4.08 10.92 -4.63
N ASN A 321 -4.50 10.81 -3.37
CA ASN A 321 -4.82 9.54 -2.74
C ASN A 321 -6.27 9.14 -3.04
N ILE A 322 -6.47 8.06 -3.80
CA ILE A 322 -7.82 7.56 -4.19
C ILE A 322 -8.69 7.11 -3.01
N TYR A 323 -8.10 6.92 -1.83
CA TYR A 323 -8.83 6.60 -0.60
C TYR A 323 -9.25 7.83 0.19
N ALA A 324 -8.64 9.00 -0.06
CA ALA A 324 -9.00 10.23 0.61
C ALA A 324 -10.43 10.65 0.21
N ASN A 325 -11.20 11.11 1.20
CA ASN A 325 -12.52 11.73 0.99
C ASN A 325 -12.94 12.49 2.25
N ARG A 326 -13.94 13.36 2.13
CA ARG A 326 -14.47 14.20 3.23
C ARG A 326 -14.98 13.47 4.48
N TYR A 327 -15.13 12.14 4.45
CA TYR A 327 -15.65 11.36 5.59
C TYR A 327 -14.56 10.57 6.33
N ASN A 328 -13.32 10.59 5.83
CA ASN A 328 -12.16 10.07 6.54
C ASN A 328 -11.15 11.18 6.81
N VAL A 329 -10.08 10.82 7.50
CA VAL A 329 -9.00 11.72 7.87
C VAL A 329 -7.74 11.27 7.15
N THR A 330 -7.21 12.09 6.25
CA THR A 330 -5.98 11.81 5.51
C THR A 330 -4.78 12.39 6.24
N VAL A 331 -3.74 11.58 6.47
CA VAL A 331 -2.63 11.95 7.35
C VAL A 331 -1.29 11.90 6.61
N GLY A 332 -0.65 13.06 6.51
CA GLY A 332 0.71 13.22 6.01
C GLY A 332 1.75 13.02 7.12
N SER A 333 3.02 12.90 6.71
CA SER A 333 4.13 12.58 7.60
C SER A 333 4.93 13.82 7.95
N LEU A 334 5.17 13.99 9.24
CA LEU A 334 5.97 15.06 9.83
C LEU A 334 7.35 14.53 10.23
N ASP A 335 8.40 15.26 9.82
CA ASP A 335 9.76 15.12 10.34
C ASP A 335 9.93 16.09 11.51
N THR A 336 9.90 15.57 12.74
CA THR A 336 10.10 16.37 13.96
C THR A 336 11.56 16.65 14.28
N ARG A 337 12.49 16.22 13.40
CA ARG A 337 13.95 16.34 13.59
C ARG A 337 14.47 15.67 14.88
N GLY A 338 13.63 14.88 15.55
CA GLY A 338 13.93 14.32 16.87
C GLY A 338 14.00 15.35 17.98
N THR A 339 13.46 16.56 17.79
CA THR A 339 13.48 17.65 18.78
C THR A 339 12.09 17.92 19.35
N ALA A 340 12.04 18.64 20.47
CA ALA A 340 10.80 19.16 21.03
C ALA A 340 10.43 20.54 20.47
N ASP A 341 11.26 21.15 19.61
CA ASP A 341 11.08 22.51 19.10
C ASP A 341 10.18 22.49 17.85
N PRO A 342 9.01 23.15 17.82
CA PRO A 342 8.14 23.16 16.63
C PRO A 342 8.67 24.00 15.48
N SER A 343 9.68 24.84 15.72
CA SER A 343 10.20 25.73 14.69
C SER A 343 11.08 25.04 13.65
N ASP A 344 11.59 23.82 13.94
CA ASP A 344 12.39 23.02 13.01
C ASP A 344 11.64 21.85 12.38
N ASP A 345 10.36 21.68 12.73
CA ASP A 345 9.46 20.72 12.11
C ASP A 345 9.27 21.02 10.62
N ARG A 346 9.20 19.95 9.82
CA ARG A 346 8.91 20.04 8.39
C ARG A 346 8.07 18.87 7.92
N VAL A 347 7.38 19.05 6.80
CA VAL A 347 6.82 17.93 6.05
C VAL A 347 7.96 16.97 5.73
N ALA A 348 7.78 15.68 6.00
CA ALA A 348 8.80 14.69 5.70
C ALA A 348 9.00 14.58 4.18
N ASP A 349 10.24 14.41 3.74
CA ASP A 349 10.60 14.40 2.31
C ASP A 349 9.86 13.29 1.50
N HIS A 350 9.44 12.21 2.17
CA HIS A 350 8.64 11.15 1.55
C HIS A 350 7.13 11.46 1.52
N SER A 351 6.63 12.37 2.34
CA SER A 351 5.19 12.64 2.43
C SER A 351 4.70 13.28 1.15
N VAL A 352 3.60 12.74 0.63
CA VAL A 352 2.79 13.38 -0.40
C VAL A 352 2.21 14.70 0.11
N GLN A 353 2.07 15.69 -0.79
CA GLN A 353 1.48 17.01 -0.52
C GLN A 353 0.07 17.12 -1.12
N ASP A 354 -0.74 16.08 -0.91
CA ASP A 354 -2.12 15.99 -1.39
C ASP A 354 -2.96 17.11 -0.74
N PRO A 355 -3.76 17.87 -1.52
CA PRO A 355 -4.64 18.91 -0.99
C PRO A 355 -5.70 18.39 0.00
N GLU A 356 -5.98 17.08 0.01
CA GLU A 356 -6.90 16.42 0.94
C GLU A 356 -6.24 16.00 2.27
N VAL A 357 -4.95 16.29 2.49
CA VAL A 357 -4.30 16.02 3.79
C VAL A 357 -4.90 16.90 4.89
N ASP A 358 -5.50 16.27 5.90
CA ASP A 358 -6.11 16.95 7.05
C ASP A 358 -5.11 17.34 8.13
N PHE A 359 -4.15 16.45 8.40
CA PHE A 359 -3.17 16.58 9.47
C PHE A 359 -1.80 16.07 9.04
N LEU A 360 -0.76 16.69 9.61
CA LEU A 360 0.58 16.11 9.67
C LEU A 360 0.81 15.52 11.06
N ALA A 361 1.38 14.32 11.13
CA ALA A 361 1.74 13.69 12.39
C ALA A 361 3.13 13.04 12.31
N PRO A 362 3.80 12.78 13.45
CA PRO A 362 5.16 12.23 13.45
C PRO A 362 5.23 10.92 12.67
N GLY A 363 6.02 10.91 11.59
CA GLY A 363 6.17 9.75 10.72
C GLY A 363 7.61 9.49 10.30
N VAL A 364 8.60 10.17 10.89
CA VAL A 364 10.03 9.93 10.68
C VAL A 364 10.67 9.40 11.97
N ASN A 365 11.44 8.31 11.84
CA ASN A 365 12.19 7.68 12.94
C ASN A 365 11.32 7.40 14.18
N ARG A 366 10.11 6.90 13.96
CA ARG A 366 9.19 6.53 15.02
C ARG A 366 9.68 5.27 15.71
N ASN A 367 9.77 5.32 17.04
CA ASN A 367 10.09 4.15 17.84
C ASN A 367 8.83 3.30 18.05
N ILE A 368 8.89 2.06 17.61
CA ILE A 368 7.86 1.04 17.85
C ILE A 368 8.47 -0.13 18.61
N THR A 369 7.65 -0.84 19.38
CA THR A 369 8.04 -2.06 20.07
C THR A 369 7.19 -3.22 19.56
N VAL A 370 7.79 -4.14 18.82
CA VAL A 370 7.11 -5.32 18.26
C VAL A 370 7.86 -6.57 18.71
N PHE A 371 7.12 -7.56 19.22
CA PHE A 371 7.70 -8.81 19.77
C PHE A 371 8.80 -8.59 20.82
N GLY A 372 8.70 -7.49 21.58
CA GLY A 372 9.67 -7.11 22.62
C GLY A 372 10.97 -6.47 22.08
N GLN A 373 11.07 -6.22 20.77
CA GLN A 373 12.18 -5.53 20.14
C GLN A 373 11.80 -4.10 19.74
N ASN A 374 12.73 -3.17 19.87
CA ASN A 374 12.54 -1.79 19.43
C ASN A 374 12.99 -1.64 17.97
N HIS A 375 12.15 -0.99 17.17
CA HIS A 375 12.45 -0.65 15.78
C HIS A 375 12.24 0.84 15.55
N SER A 376 13.00 1.41 14.61
CA SER A 376 12.78 2.75 14.09
C SER A 376 12.13 2.64 12.72
N VAL A 377 10.98 3.27 12.54
CA VAL A 377 10.19 3.20 11.31
C VAL A 377 9.85 4.60 10.77
N THR A 378 9.68 4.68 9.46
CA THR A 378 9.42 5.93 8.74
C THR A 378 8.37 5.71 7.67
N GLY A 379 7.39 6.60 7.56
CA GLY A 379 6.31 6.58 6.57
C GLY A 379 5.02 7.24 7.07
N THR A 380 4.21 7.75 6.14
CA THR A 380 2.82 8.19 6.43
C THR A 380 1.98 7.07 7.04
N SER A 381 2.30 5.82 6.74
CA SER A 381 1.76 4.61 7.36
C SER A 381 1.92 4.54 8.88
N TYR A 382 2.88 5.29 9.45
CA TYR A 382 3.09 5.43 10.90
C TYR A 382 2.61 6.79 11.45
N ALA A 383 2.30 7.75 10.58
CA ALA A 383 1.67 9.02 10.95
C ALA A 383 0.15 8.85 11.10
N ALA A 384 -0.51 8.17 10.17
CA ALA A 384 -1.94 7.87 10.22
C ALA A 384 -2.40 7.18 11.52
N PRO A 385 -1.74 6.13 12.02
CA PRO A 385 -2.10 5.50 13.30
C PRO A 385 -1.89 6.43 14.51
N ASP A 386 -0.98 7.41 14.42
CA ASP A 386 -0.77 8.39 15.49
C ASP A 386 -2.05 9.23 15.71
N ILE A 387 -2.57 9.81 14.61
CA ILE A 387 -3.83 10.54 14.61
C ILE A 387 -5.00 9.66 15.01
N ASN A 388 -5.08 8.42 14.50
CA ASN A 388 -6.18 7.51 14.85
C ASN A 388 -6.24 7.24 16.36
N GLY A 389 -5.09 6.92 16.98
CA GLY A 389 -5.03 6.70 18.42
C GLY A 389 -5.45 7.94 19.22
N ARG A 390 -5.05 9.15 18.80
CA ARG A 390 -5.48 10.41 19.44
C ARG A 390 -6.97 10.66 19.30
N LEU A 391 -7.54 10.45 18.12
CA LEU A 391 -9.00 10.58 17.91
C LEU A 391 -9.77 9.61 18.80
N VAL A 392 -9.31 8.36 18.90
CA VAL A 392 -9.91 7.34 19.77
C VAL A 392 -9.80 7.74 21.24
N ARG A 393 -8.64 8.24 21.69
CA ARG A 393 -8.46 8.73 23.06
C ARG A 393 -9.43 9.88 23.37
N LEU A 394 -9.48 10.88 22.50
CA LEU A 394 -10.39 12.03 22.64
C LEU A 394 -11.86 11.58 22.67
N SER A 395 -12.25 10.61 21.82
CA SER A 395 -13.61 10.05 21.82
C SER A 395 -13.97 9.31 23.11
N ARG A 396 -13.01 8.66 23.78
CA ARG A 396 -13.22 8.04 25.10
C ARG A 396 -13.38 9.08 26.19
N GLU A 397 -12.59 10.15 26.13
CA GLU A 397 -12.61 11.26 27.09
C GLU A 397 -13.87 12.12 26.92
N ASN A 398 -14.45 12.14 25.72
CA ASN A 398 -15.58 13.00 25.37
C ASN A 398 -16.70 12.21 24.65
N PRO A 399 -17.35 11.22 25.31
CA PRO A 399 -18.26 10.28 24.67
C PRO A 399 -19.56 10.91 24.13
N SER A 400 -19.89 12.14 24.54
CA SER A 400 -21.06 12.88 24.04
C SER A 400 -20.79 13.66 22.76
N LEU A 401 -19.53 13.80 22.34
CA LEU A 401 -19.16 14.53 21.12
C LEU A 401 -19.29 13.65 19.89
N SER A 402 -19.75 14.24 18.78
CA SER A 402 -19.75 13.57 17.48
C SER A 402 -18.33 13.39 16.95
N ALA A 403 -18.14 12.49 15.98
CA ALA A 403 -16.85 12.29 15.33
C ALA A 403 -16.28 13.60 14.77
N SER A 404 -17.10 14.42 14.08
CA SER A 404 -16.67 15.72 13.56
C SER A 404 -16.28 16.71 14.67
N ALA A 405 -16.96 16.69 15.82
CA ALA A 405 -16.59 17.54 16.96
C ALA A 405 -15.25 17.11 17.58
N ILE A 406 -14.97 15.81 17.66
CA ILE A 406 -13.68 15.26 18.09
C ILE A 406 -12.55 15.63 17.12
N GLN A 407 -12.79 15.53 15.81
CA GLN A 407 -11.81 15.96 14.79
C GLN A 407 -11.53 17.47 14.89
N ASN A 408 -12.56 18.29 15.10
CA ASN A 408 -12.39 19.73 15.31
C ASN A 408 -11.62 20.03 16.60
N LEU A 409 -11.86 19.28 17.67
CA LEU A 409 -11.09 19.40 18.92
C LEU A 409 -9.61 19.08 18.69
N LEU A 410 -9.30 18.02 17.93
CA LEU A 410 -7.93 17.71 17.54
C LEU A 410 -7.32 18.83 16.69
N ARG A 411 -8.06 19.38 15.72
CA ARG A 411 -7.61 20.50 14.88
C ARG A 411 -7.32 21.77 15.68
N GLN A 412 -8.13 22.07 16.69
CA GLN A 412 -7.91 23.21 17.60
C GLN A 412 -6.68 23.02 18.50
N SER A 413 -6.27 21.77 18.75
CA SER A 413 -5.06 21.46 19.52
C SER A 413 -3.78 21.44 18.67
N ALA A 414 -3.91 21.60 17.34
CA ALA A 414 -2.78 21.55 16.44
C ALA A 414 -1.85 22.76 16.58
N GLY A 415 -0.56 22.53 16.33
CA GLY A 415 0.41 23.59 16.18
C GLY A 415 0.16 24.43 14.91
N PRO A 416 0.90 25.54 14.75
CA PRO A 416 0.88 26.28 13.49
C PRO A 416 1.27 25.37 12.31
N PRO A 417 0.83 25.70 11.08
CA PRO A 417 1.32 25.01 9.88
C PRO A 417 2.84 25.07 9.80
N VAL A 418 3.46 23.98 9.37
CA VAL A 418 4.91 23.89 9.18
C VAL A 418 5.33 24.56 7.87
N PRO A 419 6.57 25.07 7.76
CA PRO A 419 7.06 25.65 6.51
C PRO A 419 6.85 24.72 5.31
N GLY A 420 6.27 25.26 4.24
CA GLY A 420 5.96 24.50 3.02
C GLY A 420 4.64 23.74 3.05
N SER A 421 3.82 23.89 4.10
CA SER A 421 2.48 23.30 4.16
C SER A 421 1.45 24.26 4.75
N ASN A 422 0.21 24.16 4.28
CA ASN A 422 -0.95 24.82 4.90
C ASN A 422 -1.67 23.90 5.90
N VAL A 423 -1.15 22.68 6.10
CA VAL A 423 -1.76 21.65 6.93
C VAL A 423 -1.30 21.79 8.38
N SER A 424 -2.25 21.64 9.30
CA SER A 424 -2.02 21.63 10.74
C SER A 424 -1.13 20.46 11.18
N ALA A 425 -0.09 20.75 11.97
CA ALA A 425 0.79 19.73 12.56
C ALA A 425 0.34 19.32 13.96
N ILE A 426 0.23 18.01 14.19
CA ILE A 426 -0.06 17.38 15.48
C ILE A 426 1.24 16.77 16.02
N ARG A 427 1.54 17.02 17.30
CA ARG A 427 2.74 16.54 18.01
C ARG A 427 2.41 15.59 19.13
#